data_AF-A0A957PWN4-F1
#
_entry.id   AF-A0A957PWN4-F1
#
_cell.length_a   1.000
_cell.length_b   1.000
_cell.length_c   1.000
_cell.angle_alpha   90.00
_cell.angle_beta   90.00
_cell.angle_gamma   90.00
#
_symmetry.space_group_name_H-M   'P 1'
#
loop_
_entity.id
_entity.type
_entity.pdbx_description
1 polymer ?
#
loop_
_entity_poly.entity_id
_entity_poly.type
_entity_poly.pdbx_seq_one_letter_code
_entity_poly.pdbx_strand_id
1 'polypeptide(L)'
;MRNILTIARTDLQIFFRQRGNLLGIFVLPVVFTLVLGYSFRGGSGPTQLRIDVLDEDQSALSQQFLDALRAVDASFVLCPMDNDDED
;
A
#
# COMPACT_ATOMS: atom_id res chain seq x y z
N MET A 1 -15.62 37.80 22.74
CA MET A 1 -15.15 36.40 22.89
C MET A 1 -16.23 35.45 23.43
N ARG A 2 -16.87 35.74 24.57
CA ARG A 2 -17.90 34.86 25.16
C ARG A 2 -19.06 34.55 24.21
N ASN A 3 -19.51 35.53 23.42
CA ASN A 3 -20.59 35.34 22.44
C ASN A 3 -20.20 34.39 21.30
N ILE A 4 -18.94 34.42 20.85
CA ILE A 4 -18.43 33.52 19.80
C ILE A 4 -18.43 32.08 20.30
N LEU A 5 -17.98 31.86 21.54
CA LEU A 5 -18.01 30.54 22.18
C LEU A 5 -19.44 30.01 22.35
N THR A 6 -20.40 30.88 22.68
CA THR A 6 -21.81 30.48 22.79
C THR A 6 -22.38 30.04 21.44
N ILE A 7 -22.07 30.77 20.37
CA ILE A 7 -22.48 30.43 19.00
C ILE A 7 -21.85 29.09 18.59
N ALA A 8 -20.53 28.94 18.74
CA ALA A 8 -19.81 27.71 18.39
C ALA A 8 -20.34 26.50 19.17
N ARG A 9 -20.61 26.65 20.48
CA ARG A 9 -21.16 25.56 21.29
C ARG A 9 -22.55 25.14 20.84
N THR A 10 -23.39 26.10 20.49
CA THR A 10 -24.75 25.84 19.99
C THR A 10 -24.70 25.11 18.66
N ASP A 11 -23.84 25.56 17.76
CA ASP A 11 -23.67 24.96 16.44
C ASP A 11 -23.13 23.52 16.53
N LEU A 12 -22.12 23.29 17.38
CA LEU A 12 -21.59 21.96 17.64
C LEU A 12 -22.64 21.00 18.23
N GLN A 13 -23.51 21.50 19.12
CA GLN A 13 -24.57 20.71 19.72
C GLN A 13 -25.68 20.36 18.72
N ILE A 14 -25.97 21.25 17.76
CA ILE A 14 -26.87 20.98 16.64
C ILE A 14 -26.24 19.95 15.69
N PHE A 15 -24.97 20.13 15.36
CA PHE A 15 -24.20 19.24 14.49
C PHE A 15 -24.19 17.80 15.01
N PHE A 16 -23.92 17.60 16.30
CA PHE A 16 -23.91 16.28 16.93
C PHE A 16 -25.32 15.68 17.12
N ARG A 17 -26.39 16.48 17.18
CA ARG A 17 -27.78 15.97 17.24
C ARG A 17 -28.28 15.46 15.90
N GLN A 18 -27.74 15.96 14.79
CA GLN A 18 -28.09 15.51 13.45
C GLN A 18 -27.32 14.23 13.12
N ARG A 19 -28.00 13.08 13.25
CA ARG A 19 -27.42 11.76 12.97
C ARG A 19 -26.77 11.64 11.59
N GLY A 20 -27.28 12.38 10.59
CA GLY A 20 -26.69 12.43 9.23
C GLY A 20 -25.29 13.06 9.17
N ASN A 21 -25.01 14.09 9.97
CA ASN A 21 -23.69 14.73 10.00
C ASN A 21 -22.63 13.83 10.64
N LEU A 22 -23.02 13.08 11.67
CA LEU A 22 -22.16 12.08 12.30
C LEU A 22 -21.81 10.94 11.35
N LEU A 23 -22.79 10.49 10.55
CA LEU A 23 -22.54 9.50 9.50
C LEU A 23 -21.55 10.05 8.46
N GLY A 24 -21.71 11.30 8.02
CA GLY A 24 -20.80 11.92 7.06
C GLY A 24 -19.34 12.03 7.57
N ILE A 25 -19.13 12.46 8.81
CA ILE A 25 -17.78 12.63 9.38
C ILE A 25 -17.08 11.31 9.70
N PHE A 26 -17.82 10.27 10.13
CA PHE A 26 -17.19 9.00 10.54
C PHE A 26 -17.29 7.90 9.49
N VAL A 27 -18.44 7.73 8.84
CA VAL A 27 -18.68 6.58 7.95
C VAL A 27 -18.00 6.78 6.60
N LEU A 28 -18.11 7.96 5.99
CA LEU A 28 -17.46 8.21 4.70
C LEU A 28 -15.95 7.99 4.72
N PRO A 29 -15.16 8.57 5.66
CA PRO A 29 -13.72 8.34 5.66
C PRO A 29 -13.37 6.86 5.89
N VAL A 30 -14.09 6.16 6.77
CA VAL A 30 -13.87 4.71 6.98
C VAL A 30 -14.13 3.93 5.70
N VAL A 31 -15.25 4.20 5.01
CA VAL A 31 -15.58 3.56 3.74
C VAL A 31 -14.51 3.85 2.68
N PHE A 32 -14.07 5.11 2.54
CA PHE A 32 -13.00 5.44 1.60
C PHE A 32 -11.69 4.73 1.94
N THR A 33 -11.29 4.70 3.21
CA THR A 33 -10.07 3.98 3.64
C THR A 33 -10.17 2.49 3.34
N LEU A 34 -11.32 1.87 3.56
CA LEU A 34 -11.53 0.45 3.25
C LEU A 34 -11.51 0.18 1.75
N VAL A 35 -12.21 1.00 0.95
CA VAL A 35 -12.26 0.84 -0.51
C VAL A 35 -10.88 1.03 -1.10
N LEU A 36 -10.21 2.14 -0.79
CA LEU A 36 -8.87 2.42 -1.31
C LEU A 36 -7.86 1.39 -0.79
N GLY A 37 -7.90 1.05 0.50
CA GLY A 37 -7.02 0.03 1.07
C GLY A 37 -7.18 -1.34 0.43
N TYR A 38 -8.42 -1.73 0.08
CA TYR A 38 -8.67 -2.98 -0.63
C TYR A 38 -8.26 -2.90 -2.11
N SER A 39 -8.55 -1.79 -2.79
CA SER A 39 -8.15 -1.57 -4.18
C SER A 39 -6.64 -1.50 -4.37
N PHE A 40 -5.89 -0.99 -3.38
CA PHE A 40 -4.43 -0.88 -3.43
C PHE A 40 -3.70 -2.03 -2.72
N ARG A 41 -4.41 -3.09 -2.31
CA ARG A 41 -3.82 -4.21 -1.55
C ARG A 41 -2.67 -4.92 -2.29
N GLY A 42 -2.65 -4.87 -3.62
CA GLY A 42 -1.56 -5.41 -4.46
C GLY A 42 -0.42 -4.43 -4.78
N GLY A 43 -0.48 -3.17 -4.36
CA GLY A 43 0.50 -2.13 -4.69
C GLY A 43 1.39 -1.68 -3.53
N SER A 44 1.27 -2.31 -2.35
CA SER A 44 1.94 -1.91 -1.11
C SER A 44 3.19 -2.74 -0.78
N GLY A 45 3.50 -3.79 -1.55
CA GLY A 45 4.79 -4.46 -1.46
C GLY A 45 5.89 -3.59 -2.09
N PRO A 46 7.17 -3.79 -1.73
CA PRO A 46 8.25 -3.30 -2.58
C PRO A 46 7.96 -3.74 -4.02
N THR A 47 8.09 -2.83 -4.99
CA THR A 47 7.85 -3.15 -6.40
C THR A 47 8.83 -4.23 -6.83
N GLN A 48 8.44 -5.49 -6.69
CA GLN A 48 9.26 -6.62 -7.10
C GLN A 48 9.22 -6.68 -8.61
N LEU A 49 10.40 -6.51 -9.24
CA LEU A 49 10.54 -6.68 -10.66
C LEU A 49 10.92 -8.13 -10.90
N ARG A 50 9.98 -8.89 -11.45
CA ARG A 50 10.18 -10.30 -11.79
C ARG A 50 10.94 -10.41 -13.10
N ILE A 51 12.03 -11.17 -13.09
CA ILE A 51 12.94 -11.35 -14.23
C ILE A 51 13.12 -12.85 -14.45
N ASP A 52 12.67 -13.33 -15.60
CA ASP A 52 12.89 -14.73 -16.00
C ASP A 52 14.33 -14.92 -16.49
N VAL A 53 15.02 -15.90 -15.91
CA VAL A 53 16.40 -16.25 -16.22
C VAL A 53 16.44 -17.64 -16.87
N LEU A 54 16.99 -17.70 -18.07
CA LEU A 54 17.30 -18.96 -18.75
C LEU A 54 18.83 -19.11 -18.81
N ASP A 55 19.37 -20.01 -17.99
CA ASP A 55 20.78 -20.37 -17.97
C ASP A 55 20.94 -21.85 -18.35
N GLU A 56 21.31 -22.10 -19.61
CA GLU A 56 21.47 -23.45 -20.16
C GLU A 56 22.87 -24.03 -19.91
N ASP A 57 23.89 -23.19 -19.71
CA ASP A 57 25.29 -23.59 -19.58
C ASP A 57 25.78 -23.62 -18.12
N GLN A 58 25.06 -22.99 -17.19
CA GLN A 58 25.33 -22.95 -15.75
C GLN A 58 26.80 -22.61 -15.45
N SER A 59 27.36 -21.69 -16.23
CA SER A 59 28.78 -21.37 -16.16
C SER A 59 29.13 -20.52 -14.95
N ALA A 60 30.42 -20.52 -14.57
CA ALA A 60 30.89 -19.69 -13.47
C ALA A 60 30.66 -18.19 -13.72
N LEU A 61 30.60 -17.76 -14.98
CA LEU A 61 30.36 -16.37 -15.36
C LEU A 61 28.87 -16.03 -15.22
N SER A 62 27.95 -16.91 -15.63
CA SER A 62 26.51 -16.68 -15.49
C SER A 62 26.14 -16.50 -14.01
N GLN A 63 26.68 -17.33 -13.12
CA GLN A 63 26.47 -17.21 -11.67
C GLN A 63 26.97 -15.87 -11.12
N GLN A 64 28.18 -15.43 -11.51
CA GLN A 64 28.72 -14.14 -11.08
C GLN A 64 27.86 -12.96 -11.56
N PHE A 65 27.27 -13.07 -12.75
CA PHE A 65 26.37 -12.04 -13.28
C PHE A 65 25.07 -11.96 -12.49
N LEU A 66 24.46 -13.10 -12.15
CA LEU A 66 23.23 -13.15 -11.35
C LEU A 66 23.45 -12.61 -9.93
N ASP A 67 24.59 -12.92 -9.32
CA ASP A 67 24.98 -12.38 -8.02
C ASP A 67 25.18 -10.86 -8.07
N ALA A 68 25.82 -10.35 -9.13
CA ALA A 68 25.97 -8.92 -9.34
C ALA A 68 24.62 -8.23 -9.56
N LEU A 69 23.69 -8.87 -10.25
CA LEU A 69 22.36 -8.33 -10.52
C LEU A 69 21.54 -8.16 -9.23
N ARG A 70 21.58 -9.14 -8.31
CA ARG A 70 20.97 -9.03 -6.97
C ARG A 70 21.63 -7.96 -6.10
N ALA A 71 22.94 -7.75 -6.25
CA ALA A 71 23.67 -6.74 -5.49
C ALA A 71 23.31 -5.30 -5.92
N VAL A 72 22.81 -5.10 -7.14
CA VAL A 72 22.39 -3.78 -7.64
C VAL A 72 21.03 -3.37 -7.07
N ASP A 73 20.08 -4.29 -7.03
CA ASP A 73 18.73 -4.01 -6.52
C ASP A 73 18.11 -5.27 -5.88
N ALA A 74 17.77 -5.15 -4.59
CA ALA A 74 17.13 -6.22 -3.84
C ALA A 74 15.65 -6.44 -4.21
N SER A 75 15.08 -5.58 -5.07
CA SER A 75 13.72 -5.76 -5.59
C SER A 75 13.63 -6.69 -6.80
N PHE A 76 14.77 -7.12 -7.35
CA PHE A 76 14.79 -8.08 -8.46
C PHE A 76 14.54 -9.49 -7.94
N VAL A 77 13.50 -10.13 -8.48
CA VAL A 77 13.16 -11.54 -8.21
C VAL A 77 13.57 -12.34 -9.45
N LEU A 78 14.59 -13.19 -9.32
CA LEU A 78 15.14 -13.97 -10.43
C LEU A 78 14.48 -15.35 -10.48
N CYS A 79 13.58 -15.58 -11.44
CA CYS A 79 12.94 -16.89 -11.63
C CYS A 79 13.82 -17.78 -12.53
N PRO A 80 14.02 -19.08 -12.24
CA PRO A 80 13.36 -19.88 -11.19
C PRO A 80 14.09 -19.91 -9.85
N MET A 81 15.22 -19.19 -9.69
CA MET A 81 16.06 -19.30 -8.50
C MET A 81 15.40 -18.77 -7.22
N ASP A 82 14.54 -17.77 -7.36
CA ASP A 82 13.86 -17.07 -6.29
C ASP A 82 12.34 -17.36 -6.28
N ASN A 83 11.89 -18.42 -6.97
CA ASN A 83 10.48 -18.82 -6.98
C ASN A 83 10.00 -19.16 -5.56
N ASP A 84 8.80 -18.72 -5.23
CA ASP A 84 8.08 -19.13 -4.02
C ASP A 84 6.89 -20.05 -4.35
N ASP A 85 6.09 -20.40 -3.34
CA ASP A 85 4.94 -21.31 -3.48
C ASP A 85 3.82 -20.74 -4.39
N GLU A 86 3.90 -19.47 -4.80
CA GLU A 86 2.90 -18.78 -5.64
C GLU A 86 3.28 -18.74 -7.15
N ASP A 87 4.48 -19.20 -7.53
CA ASP A 87 5.04 -19.14 -8.90
C ASP A 87 4.93 -20.41 -9.77
#